data_AF-A0A2P8FFC0-F1
#
_entry.id   AF-A0A2P8FFC0-F1
#
_cell.length_a   1.000
_cell.length_b   1.000
_cell.length_c   1.000
_cell.angle_alpha   90.00
_cell.angle_beta   90.00
_cell.angle_gamma   90.00
#
_symmetry.space_group_name_H-M   'P 1'
#
loop_
_entity.id
_entity.type
_entity.pdbx_description
1 polymer ?
#
loop_
_entity_poly.entity_id
_entity_poly.type
_entity_poly.pdbx_seq_one_letter_code
_entity_poly.pdbx_strand_id
1 'polypeptide(L)'
;MNSETPAAVAAKATRSGALKNRGRVTLIGLMGTAEAPSALLMTTSGRTIKVTLGDKTPGGRVVGIDQVSIVLQSGQKNTRLTMPD
;
A
#
# COMPACT_ATOMS: atom_id res chain seq x y z
N MET A 1 3.97 30.73 16.18
CA MET A 1 3.28 30.14 15.02
C MET A 1 2.50 28.93 15.52
N ASN A 2 1.17 28.92 15.37
CA ASN A 2 0.38 27.77 15.80
C ASN A 2 0.59 26.63 14.78
N SER A 3 1.25 25.56 15.20
CA SER A 3 1.62 24.40 14.37
C SER A 3 0.53 23.34 14.28
N GLU A 4 -0.64 23.60 14.87
CA GLU A 4 -1.75 22.66 14.88
C GLU A 4 -2.54 22.76 13.57
N THR A 5 -2.73 21.60 12.93
CA THR A 5 -3.61 21.46 11.78
C THR A 5 -5.03 21.87 12.19
N PRO A 6 -5.69 22.80 11.46
CA PRO A 6 -7.07 23.18 11.76
C PRO A 6 -8.00 21.96 11.85
N ALA A 7 -8.90 21.93 12.84
CA ALA A 7 -9.74 20.76 13.12
C ALA A 7 -10.54 20.27 11.89
N ALA A 8 -11.04 21.22 11.07
CA ALA A 8 -11.73 20.90 9.84
C ALA A 8 -10.84 20.18 8.80
N VAL A 9 -9.55 20.52 8.74
CA VAL A 9 -8.57 19.86 7.86
C VAL A 9 -8.21 18.49 8.42
N ALA A 10 -7.94 18.38 9.71
CA ALA A 10 -7.62 17.11 10.35
C ALA A 10 -8.73 16.07 10.16
N ALA A 11 -10.00 16.49 10.33
CA ALA A 11 -11.17 15.64 10.15
C ALA A 11 -11.42 15.23 8.69
N LYS A 12 -11.13 16.11 7.72
CA LYS A 12 -11.32 15.80 6.29
C LYS A 12 -10.16 15.02 5.67
N ALA A 13 -8.94 15.26 6.12
CA ALA A 13 -7.73 14.63 5.59
C ALA A 13 -7.48 13.23 6.15
N THR A 14 -8.10 12.88 7.28
CA THR A 14 -7.88 11.60 7.96
C THR A 14 -9.12 10.72 7.87
N ARG A 15 -8.94 9.47 7.43
CA ARG A 15 -9.97 8.43 7.52
C ARG A 15 -9.66 7.51 8.70
N SER A 16 -10.53 7.50 9.71
CA SER A 16 -10.37 6.58 10.84
C SER A 16 -10.55 5.13 10.38
N GLY A 17 -9.61 4.25 10.76
CA GLY A 17 -9.74 2.81 10.52
C GLY A 17 -9.59 2.35 9.06
N ALA A 18 -9.08 3.20 8.15
CA ALA A 18 -8.85 2.81 6.76
C ALA A 18 -7.98 1.53 6.65
N LEU A 19 -6.99 1.41 7.54
CA LEU A 19 -6.15 0.21 7.65
C LEU A 19 -6.80 -0.83 8.58
N LYS A 20 -7.82 -1.53 8.07
CA LYS A 20 -8.60 -2.53 8.82
C LYS A 20 -7.77 -3.73 9.30
N ASN A 21 -6.72 -4.12 8.57
CA ASN A 21 -5.93 -5.32 8.86
C ASN A 21 -4.43 -5.03 8.99
N ARG A 22 -4.00 -4.60 10.19
CA ARG A 22 -2.59 -4.29 10.48
C ARG A 22 -1.69 -5.53 10.58
N GLY A 23 -2.26 -6.74 10.60
CA GLY A 23 -1.51 -8.00 10.65
C GLY A 23 -0.95 -8.45 9.30
N ARG A 24 -1.18 -7.68 8.23
CA ARG A 24 -0.72 -8.00 6.87
C ARG A 24 -0.11 -6.78 6.19
N VAL A 25 0.64 -7.03 5.12
CA VAL A 25 1.08 -5.95 4.22
C VAL A 25 -0.14 -5.30 3.59
N THR A 26 -0.13 -3.98 3.47
CA THR A 26 -1.22 -3.19 2.89
C THR A 26 -0.72 -2.35 1.73
N LEU A 27 -1.47 -2.32 0.63
CA LEU A 27 -1.21 -1.41 -0.47
C LEU A 27 -1.64 0.01 -0.07
N ILE A 28 -0.72 0.97 -0.10
CA ILE A 28 -0.99 2.37 0.28
C ILE A 28 -0.76 3.36 -0.86
N GLY A 29 -0.24 2.90 -2.01
CA GLY A 29 -0.08 3.75 -3.17
C GLY A 29 0.40 2.98 -4.40
N LEU A 30 0.05 3.51 -5.57
CA LEU A 30 0.49 3.05 -6.88
C LEU A 30 1.06 4.24 -7.63
N MET A 31 2.16 4.04 -8.36
CA MET A 31 2.92 5.11 -8.99
C MET A 31 3.75 4.61 -10.18
N GLY A 32 4.30 5.53 -10.95
CA GLY A 32 5.08 5.22 -12.15
C GLY A 32 4.25 5.31 -13.43
N THR A 33 4.80 4.81 -14.53
CA THR A 33 4.13 4.75 -15.83
C THR A 33 3.54 3.37 -16.08
N ALA A 34 2.79 3.20 -17.17
CA ALA A 34 2.25 1.90 -17.57
C ALA A 34 3.37 0.88 -17.87
N GLU A 35 4.52 1.35 -18.36
CA GLU A 35 5.69 0.54 -18.70
C GLU A 35 6.58 0.24 -17.49
N ALA A 36 6.54 1.10 -16.47
CA ALA A 36 7.34 0.98 -15.25
C ALA A 36 6.50 1.23 -13.99
N PRO A 37 5.51 0.36 -13.71
CA PRO A 37 4.65 0.51 -12.54
C PRO A 37 5.41 0.15 -11.26
N SER A 38 5.09 0.87 -10.17
CA SER A 38 5.61 0.59 -8.83
C SER A 38 4.55 0.84 -7.77
N ALA A 39 4.68 0.16 -6.65
CA ALA A 39 3.72 0.23 -5.56
C ALA A 39 4.39 0.62 -4.25
N LEU A 40 3.64 1.27 -3.37
CA LEU A 40 4.01 1.49 -1.97
C LEU A 40 3.23 0.52 -1.09
N LEU A 41 3.96 -0.28 -0.33
CA LEU A 41 3.41 -1.20 0.65
C LEU A 41 3.75 -0.74 2.05
N MET A 42 2.78 -0.77 2.94
CA MET A 42 2.99 -0.67 4.38
C MET A 42 3.14 -2.08 4.95
N THR A 43 4.23 -2.31 5.68
CA THR A 43 4.45 -3.57 6.41
C THR A 43 3.63 -3.59 7.70
N THR A 44 3.55 -4.76 8.34
CA THR A 44 2.92 -4.92 9.65
C THR A 44 3.59 -4.10 10.75
N SER A 45 4.88 -3.77 10.58
CA SER A 45 5.63 -2.87 11.47
C SER A 45 5.37 -1.38 11.21
N GLY A 46 4.54 -1.03 10.22
CA GLY A 46 4.27 0.35 9.82
C GLY A 46 5.34 0.96 8.92
N ARG A 47 6.39 0.21 8.54
CA ARG A 47 7.39 0.68 7.58
C ARG A 47 6.79 0.70 6.18
N THR A 48 7.12 1.73 5.42
CA THR A 48 6.73 1.80 4.01
C THR A 48 7.88 1.35 3.12
N ILE A 49 7.59 0.51 2.13
CA ILE A 49 8.55 0.06 1.13
C ILE A 49 7.99 0.33 -0.28
N LYS A 50 8.85 0.79 -1.18
CA LYS A 50 8.56 0.87 -2.61
C LYS A 50 8.97 -0.44 -3.27
N VAL A 51 8.12 -0.97 -4.14
CA VAL A 51 8.34 -2.25 -4.82
C VAL A 51 7.97 -2.16 -6.29
N THR A 52 8.62 -2.97 -7.09
CA THR A 52 8.45 -3.14 -8.53
C THR A 52 8.18 -4.61 -8.87
N LEU A 53 7.88 -4.89 -10.14
CA LEU A 53 7.69 -6.26 -10.62
C LEU A 53 8.91 -7.14 -10.30
N GLY A 54 8.66 -8.30 -9.70
CA GLY A 54 9.70 -9.26 -9.35
C GLY A 54 10.30 -9.11 -7.95
N ASP A 55 10.09 -7.97 -7.28
CA ASP A 55 10.62 -7.72 -5.93
C ASP A 55 10.03 -8.69 -4.89
N LYS A 56 10.82 -8.99 -3.86
CA LYS A 56 10.38 -9.79 -2.71
C LYS A 56 9.89 -8.86 -1.60
N THR A 57 8.72 -9.18 -1.06
CA THR A 57 8.09 -8.45 0.04
C THR A 57 7.76 -9.41 1.19
N PRO A 58 7.44 -8.90 2.39
CA PRO A 58 6.95 -9.75 3.48
C PRO A 58 5.66 -10.52 3.14
N GLY A 59 4.87 -10.06 2.16
CA GLY A 59 3.66 -10.73 1.69
C GLY A 59 3.86 -11.70 0.53
N GLY A 60 5.06 -11.79 -0.04
CA GLY A 60 5.37 -12.58 -1.23
C GLY A 60 6.10 -11.79 -2.31
N ARG A 61 6.35 -12.44 -3.45
CA ARG A 61 6.96 -11.82 -4.64
C ARG A 61 5.94 -11.03 -5.44
N VAL A 62 6.29 -9.85 -5.92
CA VAL A 62 5.44 -9.05 -6.80
C VAL A 62 5.39 -9.71 -8.18
N VAL A 63 4.19 -10.11 -8.62
CA VAL A 63 3.98 -10.75 -9.93
C VAL A 63 3.09 -9.94 -10.87
N GLY A 64 2.45 -8.89 -10.37
CA GLY A 64 1.63 -7.99 -11.18
C GLY A 64 1.38 -6.68 -10.45
N ILE A 65 1.40 -5.56 -11.17
CA ILE A 65 0.98 -4.24 -10.68
C ILE A 65 0.08 -3.66 -11.77
N ASP A 66 -1.09 -3.18 -11.36
CA ASP A 66 -2.09 -2.53 -12.21
C ASP A 66 -2.46 -1.17 -11.62
N GLN A 67 -3.34 -0.41 -12.29
CA GLN A 67 -3.74 0.94 -11.91
C GLN A 67 -4.43 1.02 -10.54
N VAL A 68 -5.01 -0.09 -10.07
CA VAL A 68 -5.79 -0.13 -8.81
C VAL A 68 -5.36 -1.24 -7.86
N SER A 69 -4.42 -2.11 -8.26
CA SER A 69 -4.06 -3.26 -7.44
C SER A 69 -2.63 -3.77 -7.67
N ILE A 70 -2.16 -4.59 -6.73
CA ILE A 70 -0.94 -5.37 -6.83
C ILE A 70 -1.23 -6.84 -6.55
N VAL A 71 -0.52 -7.74 -7.22
CA VAL A 71 -0.60 -9.18 -6.98
C VAL A 71 0.73 -9.67 -6.40
N LEU A 72 0.64 -10.28 -5.23
CA LEU A 72 1.75 -10.93 -4.55
C LEU A 72 1.59 -12.45 -4.64
N GLN A 73 2.66 -13.14 -5.00
CA GLN A 73 2.74 -14.59 -4.99
C GLN A 73 3.53 -15.06 -3.77
N SER A 74 2.95 -15.97 -2.99
CA SER A 74 3.61 -16.65 -1.88
C SER A 74 3.38 -18.15 -2.00
N GLY A 75 4.44 -18.89 -2.38
CA GLY A 75 4.32 -20.29 -2.77
C GLY A 75 3.37 -20.45 -3.96
N GLN A 76 2.32 -21.27 -3.79
CA GLN A 76 1.28 -21.49 -4.80
C GLN A 76 0.11 -20.50 -4.71
N LYS A 77 0.10 -19.58 -3.73
CA LYS A 77 -1.02 -18.66 -3.50
C LYS A 77 -0.74 -17.29 -4.09
N ASN A 78 -1.70 -16.77 -4.87
CA ASN A 78 -1.70 -15.40 -5.34
C ASN A 78 -2.67 -14.58 -4.48
N THR A 79 -2.19 -13.47 -3.93
CA THR A 79 -2.97 -12.53 -3.13
C THR A 79 -3.00 -11.19 -3.85
N ARG A 80 -4.20 -10.71 -4.18
CA ARG A 80 -4.40 -9.38 -4.73
C ARG A 80 -4.67 -8.40 -3.59
N LEU A 81 -3.93 -7.29 -3.58
CA LEU A 81 -4.12 -6.19 -2.65
C LEU A 81 -4.63 -4.97 -3.41
N THR A 82 -5.64 -4.32 -2.84
CA THR A 82 -6.18 -3.04 -3.30
C THR A 82 -5.94 -1.98 -2.23
N MET A 83 -6.04 -0.70 -2.61
CA MET A 83 -5.99 0.37 -1.62
C MET A 83 -7.16 0.23 -0.63
N PRO A 84 -6.93 0.59 0.64
CA PRO A 84 -7.99 0.64 1.63
C PRO A 84 -9.00 1.76 1.32
N ASP A 85 -10.29 1.45 1.45
CA ASP A 85 -11.38 2.42 1.36
C ASP A 85 -11.52 3.27 2.64
#